data_AF-A0A8C6Q5I1-F1
#
_entry.id   AF-A0A8C6Q5I1-F1
#
_cell.length_a   1.000
_cell.length_b   1.000
_cell.length_c   1.000
_cell.angle_alpha   90.00
_cell.angle_beta   90.00
_cell.angle_gamma   90.00
#
_symmetry.space_group_name_H-M   'P 1'
#
loop_
_entity.id
_entity.type
_entity.pdbx_description
1 polymer ?
#
loop_
_entity_poly.entity_id
_entity_poly.type
_entity_poly.pdbx_seq_one_letter_code
_entity_poly.pdbx_strand_id
1 'polypeptide(L)'
;CLIDHTTFAQKLELTGQLWFPFQYNQLYQNLKQFSKNGDYFFKELITVFQQRAELELTYSKGLQKLAGKLIRACQGMSRNSTYRAWCHVSDEMYSRADAHRSLGTTFNQEAIVEIRQVLDEHSRRKRPLDSAIERNGKLFTANWNEQLKLKKKLSGLTREHEALFNYVENNKHISTEKEKQKMLHRLTKSAEQQARVDEEYFNINMEGHQMRLKWENTLKSCYQITQELEKQRLEVLCNLLSRYKLHMSSFGQTLKHGQKQIEQAVQRVDMEKDVQTLIDENKAAVDDNKVEFLMTDYLEEDSKSLMSKDRRQQSIRVKLQRLEDNVAKTKKDCEGIEKLMKTYAENPSFSNQKNLEETEELHDECTLKLDLLEATHYKLYSAISECERQSYQRLSRNIFKWKDKDCEHSVVQVTRPVKLRRTPFRSRQSLRASIIYKGPVQILTQPAMEPTPAAADLITPSTASEEKTAAEPCCVGKCKALYNFTAEHNGELALKEGDLVDVYTKGETGWWFGVLNGQKGHFPSTYVEDLPVLSCIKSSDA
;
A
#
# COMPACT_ATOMS: atom_id res chain seq x y z
N CYS A 1 42.26 8.54 23.99
CA CYS A 1 42.99 7.94 25.11
C CYS A 1 44.45 7.76 24.72
N LEU A 2 45.30 8.68 25.19
CA LEU A 2 46.75 8.60 25.09
C LEU A 2 47.21 7.46 26.01
N ILE A 3 47.88 6.46 25.44
CA ILE A 3 48.50 5.38 26.22
C ILE A 3 49.98 5.74 26.34
N ASP A 4 50.42 5.91 27.60
CA ASP A 4 51.78 6.20 28.03
C ASP A 4 52.81 5.26 27.38
N HIS A 5 53.73 5.85 26.61
CA HIS A 5 54.80 5.14 25.92
C HIS A 5 55.90 4.63 26.86
N THR A 6 55.94 5.10 28.11
CA THR A 6 57.05 4.90 29.05
C THR A 6 56.93 3.61 29.85
N THR A 7 55.71 3.13 30.12
CA THR A 7 55.48 1.91 30.93
C THR A 7 55.54 0.63 30.08
N PHE A 8 55.49 0.74 28.75
CA PHE A 8 55.60 -0.39 27.82
C PHE A 8 57.05 -0.85 27.60
N ALA A 9 58.03 0.05 27.80
CA ALA A 9 59.46 -0.23 27.58
C ALA A 9 60.04 -1.23 28.60
N GLN A 10 59.55 -1.25 29.84
CA GLN A 10 60.12 -2.08 30.90
C GLN A 10 59.57 -3.53 30.94
N LYS A 11 58.56 -3.87 30.14
CA LYS A 11 58.03 -5.25 30.02
C LYS A 11 58.62 -6.05 28.85
N LEU A 12 59.53 -5.46 28.08
CA LEU A 12 60.04 -5.97 26.79
C LEU A 12 61.28 -6.87 26.86
N GLU A 13 61.94 -7.00 28.02
CA GLU A 13 63.24 -7.70 28.12
C GLU A 13 63.17 -9.21 28.42
N LEU A 14 62.00 -9.79 28.73
CA LEU A 14 61.96 -11.09 29.44
C LEU A 14 61.50 -12.34 28.66
N THR A 15 61.18 -12.30 27.36
CA THR A 15 60.59 -13.50 26.71
C THR A 15 61.29 -14.05 25.47
N GLY A 16 62.36 -13.45 24.94
CA GLY A 16 63.14 -14.08 23.86
C GLY A 16 62.34 -14.50 22.61
N GLN A 17 61.12 -13.98 22.43
CA GLN A 17 60.25 -14.22 21.29
C GLN A 17 60.18 -12.96 20.43
N LEU A 18 60.92 -13.02 19.32
CA LEU A 18 60.69 -12.37 18.02
C LEU A 18 59.52 -11.37 17.94
N TRP A 19 59.82 -10.07 18.06
CA TRP A 19 58.84 -9.02 17.77
C TRP A 19 59.46 -7.84 17.05
N PHE A 20 59.34 -7.81 15.72
CA PHE A 20 59.46 -6.58 14.93
C PHE A 20 58.75 -6.55 13.55
N PRO A 21 58.08 -7.61 13.00
CA PRO A 21 57.25 -7.48 11.80
C PRO A 21 55.75 -7.24 12.05
N PHE A 22 55.32 -7.03 13.31
CA PHE A 22 53.92 -7.25 13.68
C PHE A 22 52.94 -6.13 13.34
N GLN A 23 53.33 -4.84 13.36
CA GLN A 23 52.33 -3.77 13.23
C GLN A 23 51.66 -3.74 11.86
N TYR A 24 52.41 -3.68 10.75
CA TYR A 24 51.81 -3.60 9.43
C TYR A 24 51.15 -4.91 8.99
N ASN A 25 51.71 -6.07 9.36
CA ASN A 25 51.07 -7.34 9.07
C ASN A 25 49.73 -7.46 9.83
N GLN A 26 49.70 -7.16 11.13
CA GLN A 26 48.47 -7.21 11.91
C GLN A 26 47.44 -6.19 11.41
N LEU A 27 47.86 -4.95 11.12
CA LEU A 27 46.99 -3.92 10.56
C LEU A 27 46.41 -4.35 9.21
N TYR A 28 47.23 -4.93 8.33
CA TYR A 28 46.79 -5.45 7.05
C TYR A 28 45.82 -6.63 7.21
N GLN A 29 46.09 -7.59 8.09
CA GLN A 29 45.17 -8.72 8.31
C GLN A 29 43.82 -8.26 8.87
N ASN A 30 43.83 -7.35 9.84
CA ASN A 30 42.60 -6.76 10.39
C ASN A 30 41.80 -6.03 9.28
N LEU A 31 42.47 -5.20 8.48
CA LEU A 31 41.83 -4.46 7.40
C LEU A 31 41.34 -5.37 6.28
N LYS A 32 42.08 -6.44 5.95
CA LYS A 32 41.68 -7.46 4.98
C LYS A 32 40.41 -8.18 5.43
N GLN A 33 40.33 -8.56 6.70
CA GLN A 33 39.13 -9.19 7.26
C GLN A 33 37.95 -8.24 7.24
N PHE A 34 38.14 -6.98 7.63
CA PHE A 34 37.10 -5.96 7.56
C PHE A 34 36.60 -5.77 6.12
N SER A 35 37.51 -5.66 5.17
CA SER A 35 37.19 -5.51 3.75
C SER A 35 36.44 -6.72 3.18
N LYS A 36 36.80 -7.94 3.61
CA LYS A 36 36.07 -9.18 3.24
C LYS A 36 34.64 -9.17 3.77
N ASN A 37 34.43 -8.72 5.01
CA ASN A 37 33.09 -8.56 5.58
C ASN A 37 32.29 -7.51 4.80
N GLY A 38 32.94 -6.41 4.38
CA GLY A 38 32.34 -5.39 3.53
C GLY A 38 31.90 -5.91 2.16
N ASP A 39 32.73 -6.74 1.53
CA ASP A 39 32.40 -7.39 0.25
C ASP A 39 31.21 -8.37 0.41
N TYR A 40 31.14 -9.09 1.53
CA TYR A 40 30.00 -9.95 1.86
C TYR A 40 28.71 -9.14 2.04
N PHE A 41 28.78 -8.05 2.80
CA PHE A 41 27.64 -7.14 2.98
C PHE A 41 27.12 -6.59 1.64
N PHE A 42 28.00 -6.22 0.71
CA PHE A 42 27.59 -5.77 -0.63
C PHE A 42 26.85 -6.85 -1.42
N LYS A 43 27.25 -8.12 -1.29
CA LYS A 43 26.55 -9.25 -1.92
C LYS A 43 25.15 -9.44 -1.34
N GLU A 44 25.01 -9.37 -0.01
CA GLU A 44 23.69 -9.41 0.65
C GLU A 44 22.85 -8.18 0.30
N LEU A 45 23.46 -7.00 0.16
CA LEU A 45 22.74 -5.81 -0.24
C LEU A 45 22.21 -5.93 -1.69
N ILE A 46 22.98 -6.54 -2.59
CA ILE A 46 22.51 -6.87 -3.95
C ILE A 46 21.28 -7.79 -3.88
N THR A 47 21.31 -8.86 -3.09
CA THR A 47 20.17 -9.80 -3.00
C THR A 47 18.92 -9.11 -2.46
N VAL A 48 19.06 -8.25 -1.45
CA VAL A 48 17.96 -7.43 -0.91
C VAL A 48 17.37 -6.50 -1.98
N PHE A 49 18.20 -5.76 -2.71
CA PHE A 49 17.70 -4.89 -3.77
C PHE A 49 17.08 -5.66 -4.94
N GLN A 50 17.58 -6.86 -5.25
CA GLN A 50 17.01 -7.71 -6.29
C GLN A 50 15.60 -8.16 -5.92
N GLN A 51 15.43 -8.66 -4.70
CA GLN A 51 14.11 -9.04 -4.16
C GLN A 51 13.16 -7.83 -4.10
N ARG A 52 13.65 -6.68 -3.63
CA ARG A 52 12.84 -5.46 -3.59
C ARG A 52 12.39 -5.05 -4.99
N ALA A 53 13.30 -5.01 -5.97
CA ALA A 53 12.98 -4.65 -7.34
C ALA A 53 11.97 -5.61 -7.97
N GLU A 54 12.10 -6.91 -7.71
CA GLU A 54 11.17 -7.93 -8.21
C GLU A 54 9.75 -7.76 -7.65
N LEU A 55 9.63 -7.42 -6.36
CA LEU A 55 8.34 -7.11 -5.74
C LEU A 55 7.65 -5.91 -6.42
N GLU A 56 8.40 -4.83 -6.67
CA GLU A 56 7.87 -3.64 -7.35
C GLU A 56 7.39 -3.94 -8.77
N LEU A 57 8.19 -4.69 -9.53
CA LEU A 57 7.87 -5.07 -10.91
C LEU A 57 6.66 -6.01 -10.97
N THR A 58 6.54 -6.92 -10.00
CA THR A 58 5.41 -7.84 -9.90
C THR A 58 4.12 -7.10 -9.54
N TYR A 59 4.17 -6.21 -8.55
CA TYR A 59 3.05 -5.37 -8.17
C TYR A 59 2.58 -4.50 -9.34
N SER A 60 3.52 -3.84 -10.04
CA SER A 60 3.24 -3.05 -11.24
C SER A 60 2.45 -3.85 -12.29
N LYS A 61 2.95 -5.04 -12.69
CA LYS A 61 2.27 -5.89 -13.66
C LYS A 61 0.88 -6.32 -13.20
N GLY A 62 0.72 -6.64 -11.92
CA GLY A 62 -0.58 -6.97 -11.33
C GLY A 62 -1.56 -5.82 -11.43
N LEU A 63 -1.11 -4.61 -11.07
CA LEU A 63 -1.93 -3.42 -11.07
C LEU A 63 -2.33 -2.97 -12.48
N GLN A 64 -1.42 -3.03 -13.47
CA GLN A 64 -1.75 -2.78 -14.89
C GLN A 64 -2.83 -3.73 -15.41
N LYS A 65 -2.78 -5.01 -15.04
CA LYS A 65 -3.81 -5.99 -15.42
C LYS A 65 -5.17 -5.65 -14.82
N LEU A 66 -5.20 -5.20 -13.56
CA LEU A 66 -6.44 -4.78 -12.89
C LEU A 66 -7.00 -3.49 -13.51
N ALA A 67 -6.16 -2.50 -13.78
CA ALA A 67 -6.53 -1.28 -14.48
C ALA A 67 -7.20 -1.60 -15.83
N GLY A 68 -6.57 -2.47 -16.61
CA GLY A 68 -7.12 -2.95 -17.89
C GLY A 68 -8.43 -3.74 -17.77
N LYS A 69 -8.65 -4.46 -16.66
CA LYS A 69 -9.95 -5.11 -16.40
C LYS A 69 -11.03 -4.09 -16.06
N LEU A 70 -10.70 -3.09 -15.24
CA LEU A 70 -11.62 -2.03 -14.84
C LEU A 70 -12.09 -1.21 -16.05
N ILE A 71 -11.17 -0.80 -16.93
CA ILE A 71 -11.55 -0.01 -18.12
C ILE A 71 -12.48 -0.80 -19.05
N ARG A 72 -12.25 -2.12 -19.23
CA ARG A 72 -13.15 -2.99 -20.01
C ARG A 72 -14.51 -3.12 -19.35
N ALA A 73 -14.58 -3.24 -18.03
CA ALA A 73 -15.85 -3.26 -17.30
C ALA A 73 -16.64 -1.95 -17.49
N CYS A 74 -15.93 -0.81 -17.55
CA CYS A 74 -16.56 0.50 -17.77
C CYS A 74 -17.15 0.66 -19.18
N GLN A 75 -16.68 -0.08 -20.20
CA GLN A 75 -17.16 0.05 -21.58
C GLN A 75 -18.66 -0.26 -21.76
N GLY A 76 -19.25 -1.04 -20.84
CA GLY A 76 -20.68 -1.32 -20.84
C GLY A 76 -21.56 -0.24 -20.19
N MET A 77 -20.97 0.82 -19.64
CA MET A 77 -21.70 1.90 -18.97
C MET A 77 -22.03 3.04 -19.94
N SER A 78 -23.09 3.79 -19.63
CA SER A 78 -23.36 5.10 -20.22
C SER A 78 -22.19 6.06 -19.94
N ARG A 79 -21.77 6.85 -20.94
CA ARG A 79 -20.58 7.74 -20.87
C ARG A 79 -20.80 9.01 -20.03
N ASN A 80 -21.36 8.83 -18.86
CA ASN A 80 -21.80 9.85 -17.93
C ASN A 80 -20.71 10.18 -16.87
N SER A 81 -21.04 10.96 -15.84
CA SER A 81 -20.07 11.39 -14.84
C SER A 81 -19.50 10.21 -14.04
N THR A 82 -20.32 9.22 -13.68
CA THR A 82 -19.86 8.00 -12.99
C THR A 82 -18.88 7.18 -13.82
N TYR A 83 -19.16 7.00 -15.12
CA TYR A 83 -18.23 6.33 -16.05
C TYR A 83 -16.87 7.03 -16.09
N ARG A 84 -16.86 8.37 -16.22
CA ARG A 84 -15.60 9.14 -16.26
C ARG A 84 -14.80 9.01 -14.97
N ALA A 85 -15.47 9.01 -13.82
CA ALA A 85 -14.81 8.82 -12.52
C ALA A 85 -14.15 7.44 -12.41
N TRP A 86 -14.84 6.37 -12.85
CA TRP A 86 -14.26 5.02 -12.87
C TRP A 86 -13.11 4.87 -13.88
N CYS A 87 -13.19 5.52 -15.04
CA CYS A 87 -12.08 5.58 -15.98
C CYS A 87 -10.85 6.25 -15.35
N HIS A 88 -11.03 7.37 -14.63
CA HIS A 88 -9.93 8.02 -13.91
C HIS A 88 -9.30 7.13 -12.84
N VAL A 89 -10.07 6.28 -12.15
CA VAL A 89 -9.52 5.29 -11.22
C VAL A 89 -8.62 4.29 -11.98
N SER A 90 -9.06 3.83 -13.16
CA SER A 90 -8.22 2.95 -14.01
C SER A 90 -6.92 3.63 -14.46
N ASP A 91 -7.01 4.89 -14.92
CA ASP A 91 -5.85 5.67 -15.33
C ASP A 91 -4.86 5.87 -14.16
N GLU A 92 -5.36 6.13 -12.96
CA GLU A 92 -4.53 6.22 -11.75
C GLU A 92 -3.84 4.89 -11.44
N MET A 93 -4.55 3.76 -11.57
CA MET A 93 -3.94 2.43 -11.40
C MET A 93 -2.81 2.19 -12.41
N TYR A 94 -2.97 2.63 -13.67
CA TYR A 94 -1.89 2.60 -14.66
C TYR A 94 -0.70 3.47 -14.26
N SER A 95 -0.95 4.72 -13.86
CA SER A 95 0.08 5.67 -13.42
C SER A 95 0.85 5.14 -12.20
N ARG A 96 0.14 4.63 -11.20
CA ARG A 96 0.72 3.98 -10.02
C ARG A 96 1.56 2.78 -10.41
N ALA A 97 1.06 1.94 -11.31
CA ALA A 97 1.83 0.79 -11.77
C ALA A 97 3.11 1.20 -12.48
N ASP A 98 3.09 2.27 -13.26
CA ASP A 98 4.29 2.82 -13.91
C ASP A 98 5.27 3.39 -12.89
N ALA A 99 4.80 4.04 -11.82
CA ALA A 99 5.66 4.48 -10.73
C ALA A 99 6.40 3.30 -10.06
N HIS A 100 5.69 2.20 -9.77
CA HIS A 100 6.31 0.98 -9.24
C HIS A 100 7.29 0.34 -10.25
N ARG A 101 6.93 0.31 -11.53
CA ARG A 101 7.81 -0.21 -12.61
C ARG A 101 9.11 0.59 -12.69
N SER A 102 8.99 1.91 -12.68
CA SER A 102 10.12 2.83 -12.70
C SER A 102 11.00 2.59 -11.49
N LEU A 103 10.43 2.54 -10.28
CA LEU A 103 11.18 2.30 -9.04
C LEU A 103 11.95 0.97 -9.05
N GLY A 104 11.29 -0.12 -9.45
CA GLY A 104 11.94 -1.43 -9.57
C GLY A 104 13.05 -1.45 -10.63
N THR A 105 12.86 -0.74 -11.74
CA THR A 105 13.88 -0.62 -12.80
C THR A 105 15.09 0.19 -12.31
N THR A 106 14.83 1.29 -11.59
CA THR A 106 15.87 2.14 -11.01
C THR A 106 16.70 1.38 -9.98
N PHE A 107 16.11 0.56 -9.11
CA PHE A 107 16.90 -0.28 -8.19
C PHE A 107 17.81 -1.28 -8.94
N ASN A 108 17.34 -1.86 -10.04
CA ASN A 108 18.17 -2.71 -10.87
C ASN A 108 19.34 -1.94 -11.51
N GLN A 109 19.08 -0.76 -12.07
CA GLN A 109 20.07 -0.02 -12.86
C GLN A 109 21.03 0.82 -12.02
N GLU A 110 20.56 1.43 -10.94
CA GLU A 110 21.34 2.39 -10.15
C GLU A 110 21.94 1.77 -8.89
N ALA A 111 21.26 0.81 -8.24
CA ALA A 111 21.78 0.19 -7.02
C ALA A 111 22.57 -1.09 -7.35
N ILE A 112 21.93 -2.07 -7.99
CA ILE A 112 22.53 -3.40 -8.18
C ILE A 112 23.74 -3.36 -9.11
N VAL A 113 23.64 -2.66 -10.24
CA VAL A 113 24.74 -2.57 -11.21
C VAL A 113 25.95 -1.85 -10.62
N GLU A 114 25.75 -0.76 -9.89
CA GLU A 114 26.85 -0.01 -9.28
C GLU A 114 27.57 -0.83 -8.20
N ILE A 115 26.84 -1.51 -7.32
CA ILE A 115 27.44 -2.38 -6.30
C ILE A 115 28.28 -3.50 -6.97
N ARG A 116 27.78 -4.09 -8.07
CA ARG A 116 28.52 -5.12 -8.83
C ARG A 116 29.80 -4.55 -9.43
N GLN A 117 29.74 -3.38 -10.07
CA GLN A 117 30.91 -2.72 -10.65
C GLN A 117 31.99 -2.44 -9.60
N VAL A 118 31.59 -1.95 -8.42
CA VAL A 118 32.51 -1.69 -7.30
C VAL A 118 33.14 -2.98 -6.79
N LEU A 119 32.36 -4.07 -6.62
CA LEU A 119 32.88 -5.37 -6.20
C LEU A 119 33.89 -5.94 -7.21
N ASP A 120 33.59 -5.84 -8.50
CA ASP A 120 34.47 -6.34 -9.56
C ASP A 120 35.79 -5.55 -9.60
N GLU A 121 35.72 -4.22 -9.48
CA GLU A 121 36.90 -3.36 -9.42
C GLU A 121 37.74 -3.65 -8.16
N HIS A 122 37.09 -3.81 -7.00
CA HIS A 122 37.77 -4.16 -5.76
C HIS A 122 38.46 -5.52 -5.87
N SER A 123 37.80 -6.52 -6.44
CA SER A 123 38.39 -7.85 -6.68
C SER A 123 39.62 -7.76 -7.59
N ARG A 124 39.52 -6.97 -8.67
CA ARG A 124 40.60 -6.76 -9.64
C ARG A 124 41.82 -6.11 -9.00
N ARG A 125 41.62 -5.11 -8.12
CA ARG A 125 42.71 -4.40 -7.43
C ARG A 125 43.32 -5.18 -6.26
N LYS A 126 42.53 -5.97 -5.51
CA LYS A 126 43.03 -6.75 -4.36
C LYS A 126 43.86 -7.97 -4.78
N ARG A 127 43.53 -8.65 -5.88
CA ARG A 127 44.21 -9.89 -6.31
C ARG A 127 45.74 -9.75 -6.48
N PRO A 128 46.28 -8.73 -7.18
CA PRO A 128 47.73 -8.56 -7.31
C PRO A 128 48.45 -8.29 -5.98
N LEU A 129 47.77 -7.63 -5.04
CA LEU A 129 48.32 -7.28 -3.72
C LEU A 129 48.55 -8.53 -2.87
N ASP A 130 47.56 -9.43 -2.85
CA ASP A 130 47.65 -10.70 -2.14
C ASP A 130 48.84 -11.53 -2.65
N SER A 131 48.99 -11.65 -3.97
CA SER A 131 50.11 -12.35 -4.60
C SER A 131 51.46 -11.72 -4.28
N ALA A 132 51.54 -10.39 -4.19
CA ALA A 132 52.78 -9.67 -3.88
C ALA A 132 53.21 -9.89 -2.42
N ILE A 133 52.26 -9.83 -1.48
CA ILE A 133 52.52 -10.11 -0.06
C ILE A 133 52.97 -11.55 0.13
N GLU A 134 52.28 -12.51 -0.48
CA GLU A 134 52.62 -13.93 -0.36
C GLU A 134 54.03 -14.21 -0.90
N ARG A 135 54.36 -13.67 -2.08
CA ARG A 135 55.68 -13.84 -2.69
C ARG A 135 56.80 -13.24 -1.83
N ASN A 136 56.66 -11.99 -1.40
CA ASN A 136 57.70 -11.30 -0.63
C ASN A 136 57.82 -11.89 0.80
N GLY A 137 56.71 -12.31 1.41
CA GLY A 137 56.71 -12.99 2.71
C GLY A 137 57.41 -14.35 2.68
N LYS A 138 57.23 -15.13 1.60
CA LYS A 138 57.96 -16.40 1.40
C LYS A 138 59.46 -16.17 1.29
N LEU A 139 59.89 -15.18 0.51
CA LEU A 139 61.32 -14.84 0.36
C LEU A 139 61.94 -14.42 1.69
N PHE A 140 61.28 -13.53 2.44
CA PHE A 140 61.73 -13.11 3.76
C PHE A 140 61.86 -14.29 4.72
N THR A 141 60.86 -15.17 4.76
CA THR A 141 60.87 -16.35 5.65
C THR A 141 61.99 -17.33 5.28
N ALA A 142 62.23 -17.55 3.98
CA ALA A 142 63.29 -18.42 3.50
C ALA A 142 64.69 -17.88 3.88
N ASN A 143 64.95 -16.59 3.66
CA ASN A 143 66.19 -15.93 4.05
C ASN A 143 66.40 -15.98 5.57
N TRP A 144 65.35 -15.68 6.36
CA TRP A 144 65.40 -15.75 7.82
C TRP A 144 65.82 -17.14 8.33
N ASN A 145 65.29 -18.20 7.72
CA ASN A 145 65.66 -19.56 8.08
C ASN A 145 67.13 -19.87 7.76
N GLU A 146 67.65 -19.38 6.63
CA GLU A 146 69.07 -19.57 6.27
C GLU A 146 69.99 -18.76 7.20
N GLN A 147 69.62 -17.54 7.59
CA GLN A 147 70.33 -16.77 8.62
C GLN A 147 70.46 -17.56 9.92
N LEU A 148 69.36 -18.15 10.40
CA LEU A 148 69.37 -18.96 11.62
C LEU A 148 70.27 -20.20 11.48
N LYS A 149 70.26 -20.84 10.31
CA LYS A 149 71.08 -22.01 10.02
C LYS A 149 72.57 -21.66 9.99
N LEU A 150 72.96 -20.58 9.31
CA LEU A 150 74.34 -20.10 9.26
C LEU A 150 74.82 -19.60 10.63
N LYS A 151 73.97 -18.89 11.38
CA LYS A 151 74.25 -18.50 12.78
C LYS A 151 74.59 -19.70 13.66
N LYS A 152 73.79 -20.77 13.57
CA LYS A 152 74.03 -22.02 14.32
C LYS A 152 75.33 -22.69 13.89
N LYS A 153 75.60 -22.76 12.57
CA LYS A 153 76.83 -23.32 12.01
C LYS A 153 78.07 -22.56 12.49
N LEU A 154 78.05 -21.22 12.38
CA LEU A 154 79.14 -20.36 12.83
C LEU A 154 79.40 -20.49 14.34
N SER A 155 78.34 -20.53 15.15
CA SER A 155 78.45 -20.77 16.59
C SER A 155 79.06 -22.14 16.92
N GLY A 156 78.75 -23.18 16.14
CA GLY A 156 79.35 -24.50 16.29
C GLY A 156 80.85 -24.48 15.96
N LEU A 157 81.20 -23.98 14.77
CA LEU A 157 82.60 -23.86 14.33
C LEU A 157 83.44 -23.01 15.28
N THR A 158 82.85 -21.97 15.87
CA THR A 158 83.54 -21.12 16.86
C THR A 158 83.84 -21.88 18.14
N ARG A 159 82.89 -22.68 18.66
CA ARG A 159 83.16 -23.53 19.82
C ARG A 159 84.24 -24.57 19.56
N GLU A 160 84.24 -25.18 18.37
CA GLU A 160 85.26 -26.14 17.96
C GLU A 160 86.64 -25.47 17.82
N HIS A 161 86.70 -24.28 17.22
CA HIS A 161 87.94 -23.52 17.08
C HIS A 161 88.54 -23.15 18.43
N GLU A 162 87.72 -22.62 19.34
CA GLU A 162 88.16 -22.26 20.70
C GLU A 162 88.67 -23.49 21.47
N ALA A 163 87.99 -24.64 21.33
CA ALA A 163 88.46 -25.89 21.94
C ALA A 163 89.81 -26.33 21.36
N LEU A 164 90.00 -26.24 20.04
CA LEU A 164 91.28 -26.53 19.37
C LEU A 164 92.37 -25.54 19.82
N PHE A 165 92.07 -24.24 19.88
CA PHE A 165 93.00 -23.21 20.30
C PHE A 165 93.51 -23.46 21.73
N ASN A 166 92.58 -23.70 22.66
CA ASN A 166 92.92 -24.05 24.04
C ASN A 166 93.76 -25.34 24.12
N TYR A 167 93.43 -26.36 23.31
CA TYR A 167 94.23 -27.59 23.24
C TYR A 167 95.66 -27.31 22.78
N VAL A 168 95.84 -26.51 21.71
CA VAL A 168 97.18 -26.17 21.19
C VAL A 168 97.97 -25.37 22.22
N GLU A 169 97.36 -24.36 22.84
CA GLU A 169 98.01 -23.52 23.85
C GLU A 169 98.49 -24.32 25.07
N ASN A 170 97.68 -25.27 25.54
CA ASN A 170 98.05 -26.11 26.68
C ASN A 170 99.14 -27.14 26.37
N ASN A 171 99.29 -27.56 25.11
CA ASN A 171 100.24 -28.61 24.71
C ASN A 171 101.52 -28.09 24.05
N LYS A 172 101.61 -26.78 23.76
CA LYS A 172 102.71 -26.16 22.99
C LYS A 172 104.12 -26.41 23.53
N HIS A 173 104.27 -26.63 24.84
CA HIS A 173 105.56 -26.85 25.50
C HIS A 173 106.04 -28.31 25.46
N ILE A 174 105.14 -29.26 25.19
CA ILE A 174 105.40 -30.71 25.32
C ILE A 174 105.48 -31.39 23.95
N SER A 175 105.01 -30.72 22.89
CA SER A 175 104.98 -31.28 21.52
C SER A 175 106.28 -31.15 20.73
N THR A 176 106.55 -32.12 19.87
CA THR A 176 107.64 -32.07 18.88
C THR A 176 107.38 -31.03 17.79
N GLU A 177 108.42 -30.58 17.08
CA GLU A 177 108.30 -29.57 16.02
C GLU A 177 107.31 -29.97 14.91
N LYS A 178 107.33 -31.25 14.52
CA LYS A 178 106.40 -31.81 13.54
C LYS A 178 104.94 -31.80 14.03
N GLU A 179 104.71 -31.99 15.33
CA GLU A 179 103.38 -31.91 15.94
C GLU A 179 102.90 -30.47 16.06
N LYS A 180 103.78 -29.53 16.39
CA LYS A 180 103.48 -28.09 16.38
C LYS A 180 103.02 -27.63 15.01
N GLN A 181 103.73 -28.01 13.95
CA GLN A 181 103.34 -27.70 12.56
C GLN A 181 101.96 -28.27 12.20
N LYS A 182 101.65 -29.52 12.61
CA LYS A 182 100.32 -30.13 12.39
C LYS A 182 99.21 -29.41 13.15
N MET A 183 99.46 -29.02 14.40
CA MET A 183 98.51 -28.28 15.22
C MET A 183 98.23 -26.89 14.66
N LEU A 184 99.28 -26.17 14.25
CA LEU A 184 99.16 -24.88 13.58
C LEU A 184 98.34 -25.00 12.29
N HIS A 185 98.62 -25.99 11.45
CA HIS A 185 97.86 -26.21 10.23
C HIS A 185 96.36 -26.47 10.49
N ARG A 186 96.02 -27.23 11.55
CA ARG A 186 94.62 -27.45 11.97
C ARG A 186 93.95 -26.17 12.43
N LEU A 187 94.66 -25.32 13.20
CA LEU A 187 94.15 -24.02 13.63
C LEU A 187 93.92 -23.09 12.45
N THR A 188 94.87 -22.98 11.53
CA THR A 188 94.74 -22.17 10.32
C THR A 188 93.53 -22.60 9.50
N LYS A 189 93.36 -23.90 9.25
CA LYS A 189 92.21 -24.42 8.50
C LYS A 189 90.87 -24.16 9.20
N SER A 190 90.84 -24.27 10.52
CA SER A 190 89.65 -23.97 11.32
C SER A 190 89.29 -22.48 11.26
N ALA A 191 90.27 -21.58 11.39
CA ALA A 191 90.07 -20.14 11.25
C ALA A 191 89.60 -19.74 9.84
N GLU A 192 90.20 -20.32 8.79
CA GLU A 192 89.77 -20.12 7.40
C GLU A 192 88.31 -20.56 7.19
N GLN A 193 87.91 -21.69 7.77
CA GLN A 193 86.54 -22.20 7.67
C GLN A 193 85.53 -21.32 8.43
N GLN A 194 85.91 -20.78 9.59
CA GLN A 194 85.09 -19.80 10.31
C GLN A 194 84.93 -18.50 9.51
N ALA A 195 86.03 -17.95 8.99
CA ALA A 195 86.01 -16.71 8.22
C ALA A 195 85.09 -16.81 7.00
N ARG A 196 85.13 -17.94 6.28
CA ARG A 196 84.21 -18.20 5.14
C ARG A 196 82.74 -18.21 5.56
N VAL A 197 82.41 -18.91 6.65
CA VAL A 197 81.02 -19.01 7.13
C VAL A 197 80.54 -17.71 7.75
N ASP A 198 81.43 -16.93 8.35
CA ASP A 198 81.16 -15.59 8.87
C ASP A 198 80.83 -14.62 7.72
N GLU A 199 81.61 -14.64 6.63
CA GLU A 199 81.33 -13.85 5.44
C GLU A 199 79.99 -14.25 4.79
N GLU A 200 79.72 -15.55 4.66
CA GLU A 200 78.40 -16.07 4.22
C GLU A 200 77.26 -15.57 5.14
N TYR A 201 77.47 -15.63 6.46
CA TYR A 201 76.50 -15.17 7.45
C TYR A 201 76.26 -13.66 7.32
N PHE A 202 77.32 -12.86 7.19
CA PHE A 202 77.22 -11.41 6.99
C PHE A 202 76.40 -11.07 5.74
N ASN A 203 76.70 -11.71 4.60
CA ASN A 203 76.02 -11.47 3.33
C ASN A 203 74.53 -11.81 3.40
N ILE A 204 74.15 -12.96 3.99
CA ILE A 204 72.73 -13.35 4.11
C ILE A 204 71.94 -12.41 5.05
N ASN A 205 72.61 -11.81 6.05
CA ASN A 205 72.00 -10.80 6.92
C ASN A 205 71.73 -9.51 6.14
N MET A 206 72.70 -9.07 5.33
CA MET A 206 72.56 -7.88 4.51
C MET A 206 71.43 -8.03 3.48
N GLU A 207 71.33 -9.18 2.82
CA GLU A 207 70.20 -9.51 1.95
C GLU A 207 68.87 -9.53 2.72
N GLY A 208 68.86 -10.09 3.93
CA GLY A 208 67.67 -10.15 4.77
C GLY A 208 67.13 -8.78 5.17
N HIS A 209 68.01 -7.80 5.42
CA HIS A 209 67.59 -6.41 5.63
C HIS A 209 66.86 -5.84 4.41
N GLN A 210 67.36 -6.08 3.20
CA GLN A 210 66.71 -5.64 1.96
C GLN A 210 65.37 -6.35 1.73
N MET A 211 65.30 -7.67 1.96
CA MET A 211 64.06 -8.44 1.83
C MET A 211 63.00 -7.99 2.83
N ARG A 212 63.40 -7.74 4.08
CA ARG A 212 62.51 -7.21 5.13
C ARG A 212 61.94 -5.86 4.73
N LEU A 213 62.79 -4.91 4.33
CA LEU A 213 62.35 -3.58 3.90
C LEU A 213 61.37 -3.66 2.71
N LYS A 214 61.66 -4.52 1.73
CA LYS A 214 60.77 -4.76 0.59
C LYS A 214 59.42 -5.33 1.02
N TRP A 215 59.40 -6.27 1.96
CA TRP A 215 58.16 -6.85 2.48
C TRP A 215 57.35 -5.84 3.29
N GLU A 216 57.98 -5.06 4.17
CA GLU A 216 57.34 -3.99 4.95
C GLU A 216 56.73 -2.91 4.03
N ASN A 217 57.46 -2.46 3.01
CA ASN A 217 56.96 -1.53 2.00
C ASN A 217 55.77 -2.10 1.21
N THR A 218 55.81 -3.41 0.90
CA THR A 218 54.69 -4.09 0.24
C THR A 218 53.45 -4.09 1.13
N LEU A 219 53.60 -4.45 2.42
CA LEU A 219 52.50 -4.44 3.39
C LEU A 219 51.90 -3.04 3.54
N LYS A 220 52.74 -1.99 3.64
CA LYS A 220 52.31 -0.60 3.72
C LYS A 220 51.48 -0.19 2.50
N SER A 221 51.96 -0.48 1.29
CA SER A 221 51.21 -0.18 0.05
C SER A 221 49.89 -0.93 -0.01
N CYS A 222 49.87 -2.21 0.38
CA CYS A 222 48.65 -3.01 0.37
C CYS A 222 47.63 -2.51 1.38
N TYR A 223 48.08 -2.09 2.57
CA TYR A 223 47.23 -1.44 3.57
C TYR A 223 46.61 -0.16 3.03
N GLN A 224 47.42 0.73 2.44
CA GLN A 224 46.94 2.01 1.89
C GLN A 224 45.91 1.81 0.77
N ILE A 225 46.16 0.88 -0.16
CA ILE A 225 45.23 0.58 -1.25
C ILE A 225 43.94 -0.03 -0.70
N THR A 226 44.03 -0.99 0.23
CA THR A 226 42.83 -1.61 0.82
C THR A 226 42.01 -0.60 1.61
N GLN A 227 42.67 0.33 2.31
CA GLN A 227 42.02 1.41 3.03
C GLN A 227 41.28 2.35 2.08
N GLU A 228 41.88 2.67 0.93
CA GLU A 228 41.25 3.51 -0.08
C GLU A 228 40.03 2.84 -0.73
N LEU A 229 40.14 1.55 -1.06
CA LEU A 229 39.00 0.76 -1.55
C LEU A 229 37.87 0.72 -0.51
N GLU A 230 38.21 0.64 0.78
CA GLU A 230 37.22 0.65 1.84
C GLU A 230 36.52 2.02 1.98
N LYS A 231 37.24 3.14 1.81
CA LYS A 231 36.62 4.46 1.75
C LYS A 231 35.67 4.59 0.57
N GLN A 232 36.08 4.15 -0.62
CA GLN A 232 35.23 4.14 -1.81
C GLN A 232 33.96 3.31 -1.58
N ARG A 233 34.08 2.15 -0.91
CA ARG A 233 32.94 1.31 -0.53
C ARG A 233 31.93 2.08 0.35
N LEU A 234 32.43 2.76 1.37
CA LEU A 234 31.60 3.53 2.31
C LEU A 234 30.94 4.74 1.62
N GLU A 235 31.66 5.43 0.74
CA GLU A 235 31.12 6.52 -0.06
C GLU A 235 29.95 6.05 -0.95
N VAL A 236 30.12 4.92 -1.64
CA VAL A 236 29.05 4.31 -2.45
C VAL A 236 27.84 3.96 -1.60
N LEU A 237 28.01 3.43 -0.38
CA LEU A 237 26.89 3.18 0.54
C LEU A 237 26.15 4.46 0.92
N CYS A 238 26.86 5.52 1.26
CA CYS A 238 26.25 6.81 1.58
C CYS A 238 25.46 7.38 0.39
N ASN A 239 26.01 7.27 -0.81
CA ASN A 239 25.37 7.71 -2.04
C ASN A 239 24.12 6.87 -2.38
N LEU A 240 24.17 5.55 -2.14
CA LEU A 240 23.03 4.66 -2.30
C LEU A 240 21.90 4.99 -1.32
N LEU A 241 22.21 5.25 -0.05
CA LEU A 241 21.20 5.67 0.94
C LEU A 241 20.54 6.99 0.55
N SER A 242 21.34 7.96 0.07
CA SER A 242 20.84 9.26 -0.37
C SER A 242 19.91 9.13 -1.59
N ARG A 243 20.28 8.29 -2.57
CA ARG A 243 19.42 7.99 -3.73
C ARG A 243 18.17 7.22 -3.34
N TYR A 244 18.27 6.23 -2.46
CA TYR A 244 17.12 5.49 -1.96
C TYR A 244 16.08 6.44 -1.34
N LYS A 245 16.53 7.37 -0.47
CA LYS A 245 15.67 8.42 0.09
C LYS A 245 14.98 9.25 -1.00
N LEU A 246 15.72 9.67 -2.02
CA LEU A 246 15.18 10.48 -3.12
C LEU A 246 14.11 9.71 -3.90
N HIS A 247 14.39 8.45 -4.24
CA HIS A 247 13.47 7.57 -4.96
C HIS A 247 12.18 7.31 -4.16
N MET A 248 12.29 7.06 -2.86
CA MET A 248 11.10 6.91 -1.99
C MET A 248 10.27 8.19 -1.91
N SER A 249 10.93 9.35 -1.86
CA SER A 249 10.25 10.65 -1.78
C SER A 249 9.50 10.96 -3.08
N SER A 250 10.16 10.77 -4.24
CA SER A 250 9.56 10.95 -5.57
C SER A 250 8.38 9.99 -5.77
N PHE A 251 8.57 8.72 -5.44
CA PHE A 251 7.52 7.70 -5.51
C PHE A 251 6.31 8.09 -4.65
N GLY A 252 6.52 8.50 -3.40
CA GLY A 252 5.44 8.96 -2.52
C GLY A 252 4.69 10.19 -3.03
N GLN A 253 5.38 11.14 -3.70
CA GLN A 253 4.74 12.30 -4.32
C GLN A 253 3.81 11.90 -5.47
N THR A 254 4.23 10.96 -6.32
CA THR A 254 3.41 10.44 -7.42
C THR A 254 2.13 9.77 -6.89
N LEU A 255 2.22 8.98 -5.81
CA LEU A 255 1.04 8.36 -5.20
C LEU A 255 0.06 9.40 -4.64
N LYS A 256 0.57 10.42 -3.95
CA LYS A 256 -0.26 11.52 -3.42
C LYS A 256 -0.96 12.29 -4.54
N HIS A 257 -0.26 12.51 -5.66
CA HIS A 257 -0.85 13.15 -6.83
C HIS A 257 -2.00 12.33 -7.41
N GLY A 258 -1.79 11.02 -7.62
CA GLY A 258 -2.83 10.10 -8.10
C GLY A 258 -4.06 10.07 -7.20
N GLN A 259 -3.85 10.00 -5.87
CA GLN A 259 -4.96 10.07 -4.91
C GLN A 259 -5.77 11.36 -5.06
N LYS A 260 -5.11 12.52 -5.17
CA LYS A 260 -5.80 13.81 -5.36
C LYS A 260 -6.61 13.84 -6.66
N GLN A 261 -6.13 13.20 -7.73
CA GLN A 261 -6.88 13.11 -8.99
C GLN A 261 -8.14 12.27 -8.83
N ILE A 262 -8.09 11.16 -8.09
CA ILE A 262 -9.28 10.35 -7.78
C ILE A 262 -10.28 11.16 -6.96
N GLU A 263 -9.84 11.84 -5.90
CA GLU A 263 -10.69 12.68 -5.05
C GLU A 263 -11.45 13.73 -5.89
N GLN A 264 -10.74 14.40 -6.80
CA GLN A 264 -11.34 15.36 -7.72
C GLN A 264 -12.31 14.70 -8.72
N ALA A 265 -12.02 13.50 -9.21
CA ALA A 265 -12.91 12.79 -10.12
C ALA A 265 -14.22 12.39 -9.42
N VAL A 266 -14.14 11.93 -8.17
CA VAL A 266 -15.30 11.59 -7.35
C VAL A 266 -16.15 12.82 -7.04
N GLN A 267 -15.53 13.96 -6.72
CA GLN A 267 -16.25 15.22 -6.48
C GLN A 267 -17.04 15.74 -7.69
N ARG A 268 -16.67 15.33 -8.91
CA ARG A 268 -17.36 15.73 -10.15
C ARG A 268 -18.52 14.80 -10.52
N VAL A 269 -18.76 13.73 -9.77
CA VAL A 269 -19.89 12.82 -10.00
C VAL A 269 -21.19 13.51 -9.63
N ASP A 270 -22.13 13.52 -10.56
CA ASP A 270 -23.45 14.13 -10.43
C ASP A 270 -24.51 13.10 -10.83
N MET A 271 -25.13 12.48 -9.83
CA MET A 271 -26.07 11.38 -10.02
C MET A 271 -27.36 11.87 -10.66
N GLU A 272 -27.88 13.01 -10.21
CA GLU A 272 -29.12 13.61 -10.70
C GLU A 272 -29.00 13.95 -12.18
N LYS A 273 -27.88 14.57 -12.58
CA LYS A 273 -27.60 14.85 -13.99
C LYS A 273 -27.44 13.58 -14.82
N ASP A 274 -26.80 12.55 -14.28
CA ASP A 274 -26.61 11.28 -14.97
C ASP A 274 -27.96 10.56 -15.19
N VAL A 275 -28.85 10.54 -14.19
CA VAL A 275 -30.21 9.99 -14.29
C VAL A 275 -31.05 10.80 -15.28
N GLN A 276 -30.96 12.14 -15.24
CA GLN A 276 -31.69 12.99 -16.18
C GLN A 276 -31.26 12.71 -17.62
N THR A 277 -29.95 12.57 -17.85
CA THR A 277 -29.41 12.21 -19.17
C THR A 277 -29.96 10.85 -19.64
N LEU A 278 -30.01 9.85 -18.74
CA LEU A 278 -30.58 8.54 -19.06
C LEU A 278 -32.05 8.63 -19.44
N ILE A 279 -32.85 9.41 -18.71
CA ILE A 279 -34.26 9.63 -19.03
C ILE A 279 -34.38 10.28 -20.41
N ASP A 280 -33.59 11.32 -20.68
CA ASP A 280 -33.61 12.04 -21.96
C ASP A 280 -33.21 11.16 -23.15
N GLU A 281 -32.21 10.28 -22.97
CA GLU A 281 -31.80 9.30 -23.98
C GLU A 281 -32.86 8.22 -24.26
N ASN A 282 -33.75 7.95 -23.29
CA ASN A 282 -34.81 6.92 -23.39
C ASN A 282 -36.22 7.50 -23.56
N LYS A 283 -36.36 8.81 -23.77
CA LYS A 283 -37.66 9.41 -24.10
C LYS A 283 -38.13 8.88 -25.46
N ALA A 284 -39.25 8.17 -25.46
CA ALA A 284 -39.91 7.75 -26.68
C ALA A 284 -40.37 8.97 -27.51
N ALA A 285 -40.42 8.84 -28.84
CA ALA A 285 -40.93 9.90 -29.72
C ALA A 285 -42.40 10.23 -29.35
N VAL A 286 -42.84 11.46 -29.63
CA VAL A 286 -44.20 11.92 -29.24
C VAL A 286 -45.33 11.01 -29.79
N ASP A 287 -45.08 10.30 -30.90
CA ASP A 287 -46.04 9.33 -31.48
C ASP A 287 -46.18 8.02 -30.68
N ASP A 288 -45.17 7.62 -29.87
CA ASP A 288 -45.23 6.41 -29.02
C ASP A 288 -46.11 6.60 -27.76
N ASN A 289 -46.57 7.83 -27.49
CA ASN A 289 -47.45 8.13 -26.36
C ASN A 289 -48.95 8.05 -26.72
N LYS A 290 -49.31 7.53 -27.90
CA LYS A 290 -50.71 7.35 -28.29
C LYS A 290 -51.14 5.92 -28.00
N VAL A 291 -52.21 5.75 -27.23
CA VAL A 291 -52.77 4.45 -26.88
C VAL A 291 -54.15 4.32 -27.53
N GLU A 292 -54.38 3.17 -28.15
CA GLU A 292 -55.67 2.82 -28.74
C GLU A 292 -56.55 2.11 -27.71
N PHE A 293 -57.79 2.58 -27.57
CA PHE A 293 -58.80 1.95 -26.73
C PHE A 293 -59.95 1.47 -27.59
N LEU A 294 -60.32 0.20 -27.41
CA LEU A 294 -61.51 -0.37 -28.03
C LEU A 294 -62.76 0.33 -27.49
N MET A 295 -63.59 0.83 -28.39
CA MET A 295 -64.86 1.46 -28.04
C MET A 295 -65.97 0.42 -27.94
N THR A 296 -67.05 0.75 -27.23
CA THR A 296 -68.21 -0.13 -27.17
C THR A 296 -68.97 -0.08 -28.50
N ASP A 297 -69.16 -1.24 -29.12
CA ASP A 297 -69.95 -1.40 -30.34
C ASP A 297 -71.38 -1.85 -29.99
N TYR A 298 -72.36 -1.04 -30.36
CA TYR A 298 -73.78 -1.32 -30.12
C TYR A 298 -74.46 -1.77 -31.41
N LEU A 299 -75.26 -2.82 -31.37
CA LEU A 299 -75.96 -3.37 -32.55
C LEU A 299 -76.79 -2.32 -33.31
N GLU A 300 -77.36 -1.35 -32.60
CA GLU A 300 -78.23 -0.32 -33.13
C GLU A 300 -77.48 0.75 -33.93
N GLU A 301 -76.15 0.82 -33.79
CA GLU A 301 -75.32 1.73 -34.58
C GLU A 301 -75.05 1.20 -36.01
N ASP A 302 -75.28 -0.10 -36.25
CA ASP A 302 -75.14 -0.69 -37.58
C ASP A 302 -76.29 -0.24 -38.50
N SER A 303 -75.93 0.54 -39.52
CA SER A 303 -76.86 1.05 -40.51
C SER A 303 -77.51 -0.06 -41.34
N LYS A 304 -76.85 -1.22 -41.47
CA LYS A 304 -77.30 -2.41 -42.22
C LYS A 304 -78.22 -3.33 -41.43
N SER A 305 -78.37 -3.10 -40.13
CA SER A 305 -79.28 -3.86 -39.27
C SER A 305 -80.73 -3.75 -39.74
N LEU A 306 -81.50 -4.85 -39.68
CA LEU A 306 -82.94 -4.91 -40.02
C LEU A 306 -83.84 -4.09 -39.08
N MET A 307 -83.26 -3.41 -38.08
CA MET A 307 -83.99 -2.57 -37.13
C MET A 307 -84.63 -1.34 -37.81
N SER A 308 -85.93 -1.11 -37.57
CA SER A 308 -86.63 0.07 -38.06
C SER A 308 -86.03 1.37 -37.51
N LYS A 309 -86.08 2.46 -38.31
CA LYS A 309 -85.48 3.76 -37.97
C LYS A 309 -85.96 4.29 -36.61
N ASP A 310 -87.27 4.23 -36.34
CA ASP A 310 -87.85 4.73 -35.09
C ASP A 310 -87.39 3.91 -33.87
N ARG A 311 -87.34 2.58 -34.01
CA ARG A 311 -86.86 1.68 -32.95
C ARG A 311 -85.36 1.86 -32.68
N ARG A 312 -84.57 2.07 -33.74
CA ARG A 312 -83.13 2.36 -33.66
C ARG A 312 -82.87 3.68 -32.93
N GLN A 313 -83.57 4.74 -33.34
CA GLN A 313 -83.45 6.06 -32.72
C GLN A 313 -83.84 6.02 -31.25
N GLN A 314 -84.93 5.33 -30.89
CA GLN A 314 -85.35 5.20 -29.49
C GLN A 314 -84.36 4.39 -28.64
N SER A 315 -83.80 3.29 -29.17
CA SER A 315 -82.79 2.50 -28.44
C SER A 315 -81.49 3.29 -28.21
N ILE A 316 -81.00 4.01 -29.23
CA ILE A 316 -79.81 4.84 -29.12
C ILE A 316 -80.04 6.00 -28.14
N ARG A 317 -81.22 6.63 -28.12
CA ARG A 317 -81.55 7.71 -27.17
C ARG A 317 -81.44 7.26 -25.71
N VAL A 318 -81.91 6.05 -25.38
CA VAL A 318 -81.78 5.51 -24.00
C VAL A 318 -80.31 5.32 -23.62
N LYS A 319 -79.48 4.86 -24.55
CA LYS A 319 -78.03 4.67 -24.33
C LYS A 319 -77.28 5.99 -24.23
N LEU A 320 -77.65 6.98 -25.05
CA LEU A 320 -77.13 8.35 -24.96
C LEU A 320 -77.47 8.97 -23.61
N GLN A 321 -78.71 8.84 -23.14
CA GLN A 321 -79.08 9.33 -21.80
C GLN A 321 -78.23 8.67 -20.70
N ARG A 322 -78.05 7.35 -20.76
CA ARG A 322 -77.17 6.63 -19.83
C ARG A 322 -75.73 7.15 -19.89
N LEU A 323 -75.19 7.41 -21.08
CA LEU A 323 -73.85 7.95 -21.24
C LEU A 323 -73.75 9.38 -20.71
N GLU A 324 -74.75 10.23 -20.95
CA GLU A 324 -74.83 11.60 -20.41
C GLU A 324 -74.81 11.62 -18.88
N ASP A 325 -75.59 10.73 -18.24
CA ASP A 325 -75.60 10.60 -16.78
C ASP A 325 -74.21 10.17 -16.24
N ASN A 326 -73.55 9.22 -16.92
CA ASN A 326 -72.20 8.76 -16.54
C ASN A 326 -71.12 9.81 -16.82
N VAL A 327 -71.22 10.57 -17.91
CA VAL A 327 -70.34 11.71 -18.22
C VAL A 327 -70.50 12.79 -17.16
N ALA A 328 -71.74 13.17 -16.83
CA ALA A 328 -72.01 14.19 -15.80
C ALA A 328 -71.49 13.77 -14.42
N LYS A 329 -71.65 12.49 -14.05
CA LYS A 329 -71.08 11.95 -12.81
C LYS A 329 -69.54 11.99 -12.82
N THR A 330 -68.92 11.47 -13.89
CA THR A 330 -67.45 11.40 -14.00
C THR A 330 -66.83 12.79 -14.03
N LYS A 331 -67.48 13.79 -14.66
CA LYS A 331 -67.05 15.20 -14.59
C LYS A 331 -66.98 15.73 -13.16
N LYS A 332 -68.03 15.48 -12.36
CA LYS A 332 -68.04 15.86 -10.94
C LYS A 332 -66.95 15.15 -10.13
N ASP A 333 -66.73 13.87 -10.40
CA ASP A 333 -65.66 13.10 -9.76
C ASP A 333 -64.28 13.72 -10.08
N CYS A 334 -64.02 14.07 -11.35
CA CYS A 334 -62.75 14.69 -11.75
C CYS A 334 -62.57 16.09 -11.14
N GLU A 335 -63.60 16.95 -11.13
CA GLU A 335 -63.58 18.26 -10.44
C GLU A 335 -63.29 18.11 -8.94
N GLY A 336 -63.85 17.08 -8.30
CA GLY A 336 -63.60 16.77 -6.89
C GLY A 336 -62.14 16.39 -6.62
N ILE A 337 -61.56 15.56 -7.49
CA ILE A 337 -60.16 15.14 -7.38
C ILE A 337 -59.21 16.31 -7.68
N GLU A 338 -59.50 17.13 -8.69
CA GLU A 338 -58.71 18.33 -9.02
C GLU A 338 -58.66 19.31 -7.84
N LYS A 339 -59.79 19.54 -7.18
CA LYS A 339 -59.86 20.35 -5.96
C LYS A 339 -59.03 19.76 -4.83
N LEU A 340 -59.03 18.44 -4.67
CA LEU A 340 -58.21 17.74 -3.68
C LEU A 340 -56.71 17.90 -3.97
N MET A 341 -56.29 17.71 -5.23
CA MET A 341 -54.90 17.92 -5.67
C MET A 341 -54.43 19.35 -5.38
N LYS A 342 -55.26 20.35 -5.71
CA LYS A 342 -54.95 21.76 -5.43
C LYS A 342 -54.78 22.01 -3.93
N THR A 343 -55.65 21.43 -3.10
CA THR A 343 -55.59 21.56 -1.64
C THR A 343 -54.29 20.99 -1.08
N TYR A 344 -53.85 19.82 -1.58
CA TYR A 344 -52.57 19.22 -1.18
C TYR A 344 -51.36 20.02 -1.67
N ALA A 345 -51.43 20.64 -2.85
CA ALA A 345 -50.36 21.49 -3.37
C ALA A 345 -50.22 22.81 -2.57
N GLU A 346 -51.34 23.40 -2.16
CA GLU A 346 -51.37 24.64 -1.38
C GLU A 346 -51.00 24.42 0.10
N ASN A 347 -51.24 23.21 0.64
CA ASN A 347 -50.98 22.90 2.04
C ASN A 347 -50.13 21.62 2.21
N PRO A 348 -48.79 21.71 2.07
CA PRO A 348 -47.88 20.57 2.10
C PRO A 348 -47.89 19.75 3.40
N SER A 349 -48.44 20.29 4.49
CA SER A 349 -48.56 19.60 5.78
C SER A 349 -49.72 18.60 5.85
N PHE A 350 -50.69 18.68 4.95
CA PHE A 350 -51.90 17.83 4.96
C PHE A 350 -51.74 16.53 4.18
N SER A 351 -50.64 16.37 3.43
CA SER A 351 -50.42 15.23 2.56
C SER A 351 -48.95 14.88 2.50
N ASN A 352 -48.65 13.64 2.14
CA ASN A 352 -47.28 13.20 1.87
C ASN A 352 -47.11 13.00 0.35
N GLN A 353 -45.86 12.89 -0.10
CA GLN A 353 -45.54 12.71 -1.53
C GLN A 353 -46.26 11.50 -2.15
N LYS A 354 -46.48 10.43 -1.38
CA LYS A 354 -47.17 9.22 -1.85
C LYS A 354 -48.65 9.47 -2.10
N ASN A 355 -49.33 10.16 -1.18
CA ASN A 355 -50.74 10.51 -1.32
C ASN A 355 -50.97 11.49 -2.48
N LEU A 356 -50.03 12.41 -2.72
CA LEU A 356 -50.03 13.29 -3.89
C LEU A 356 -49.94 12.50 -5.20
N GLU A 357 -49.01 11.55 -5.29
CA GLU A 357 -48.85 10.66 -6.45
C GLU A 357 -50.10 9.80 -6.70
N GLU A 358 -50.68 9.20 -5.66
CA GLU A 358 -51.92 8.41 -5.74
C GLU A 358 -53.12 9.27 -6.21
N THR A 359 -53.21 10.51 -5.74
CA THR A 359 -54.29 11.44 -6.15
C THR A 359 -54.12 11.89 -7.61
N GLU A 360 -52.88 12.11 -8.06
CA GLU A 360 -52.58 12.42 -9.47
C GLU A 360 -52.92 11.24 -10.38
N GLU A 361 -52.67 10.01 -9.95
CA GLU A 361 -53.04 8.77 -10.66
C GLU A 361 -54.56 8.63 -10.77
N LEU A 362 -55.29 8.82 -9.67
CA LEU A 362 -56.76 8.84 -9.63
C LEU A 362 -57.36 9.89 -10.58
N HIS A 363 -56.75 11.07 -10.63
CA HIS A 363 -57.18 12.14 -11.55
C HIS A 363 -56.98 11.71 -13.02
N ASP A 364 -55.84 11.11 -13.33
CA ASP A 364 -55.51 10.62 -14.67
C ASP A 364 -56.46 9.50 -15.12
N GLU A 365 -56.79 8.56 -14.23
CA GLU A 365 -57.80 7.51 -14.46
C GLU A 365 -59.20 8.10 -14.71
N CYS A 366 -59.62 9.07 -13.90
CA CYS A 366 -60.90 9.76 -14.06
C CYS A 366 -60.97 10.48 -15.41
N THR A 367 -59.90 11.17 -15.78
CA THR A 367 -59.79 11.90 -17.07
C THR A 367 -59.90 10.93 -18.25
N LEU A 368 -59.17 9.82 -18.22
CA LEU A 368 -59.26 8.79 -19.27
C LEU A 368 -60.69 8.23 -19.39
N LYS A 369 -61.32 7.91 -18.26
CA LYS A 369 -62.70 7.42 -18.25
C LYS A 369 -63.66 8.43 -18.88
N LEU A 370 -63.48 9.72 -18.60
CA LEU A 370 -64.27 10.79 -19.19
C LEU A 370 -64.08 10.84 -20.71
N ASP A 371 -62.82 10.83 -21.19
CA ASP A 371 -62.50 10.85 -22.61
C ASP A 371 -63.13 9.67 -23.37
N LEU A 372 -63.08 8.46 -22.80
CA LEU A 372 -63.68 7.26 -23.40
C LEU A 372 -65.21 7.33 -23.44
N LEU A 373 -65.84 7.86 -22.39
CA LEU A 373 -67.30 8.03 -22.32
C LEU A 373 -67.78 9.10 -23.31
N GLU A 374 -67.06 10.22 -23.43
CA GLU A 374 -67.38 11.29 -24.39
C GLU A 374 -67.16 10.83 -25.83
N ALA A 375 -66.10 10.05 -26.11
CA ALA A 375 -65.88 9.45 -27.42
C ALA A 375 -67.02 8.47 -27.79
N THR A 376 -67.45 7.62 -26.85
CA THR A 376 -68.55 6.67 -27.06
C THR A 376 -69.89 7.39 -27.25
N HIS A 377 -70.14 8.44 -26.47
CA HIS A 377 -71.32 9.30 -26.62
C HIS A 377 -71.33 9.96 -28.00
N TYR A 378 -70.21 10.53 -28.43
CA TYR A 378 -70.07 11.13 -29.76
C TYR A 378 -70.31 10.13 -30.90
N LYS A 379 -69.73 8.93 -30.80
CA LYS A 379 -69.94 7.84 -31.77
C LYS A 379 -71.43 7.51 -31.93
N LEU A 380 -72.14 7.30 -30.83
CA LEU A 380 -73.58 7.00 -30.85
C LEU A 380 -74.44 8.18 -31.31
N TYR A 381 -74.09 9.40 -30.90
CA TYR A 381 -74.81 10.61 -31.30
C TYR A 381 -74.69 10.84 -32.82
N SER A 382 -73.51 10.58 -33.38
CA SER A 382 -73.25 10.65 -34.82
C SER A 382 -74.02 9.61 -35.62
N ALA A 383 -74.39 8.47 -35.02
CA ALA A 383 -75.22 7.45 -35.66
C ALA A 383 -76.70 7.86 -35.84
N ILE A 384 -77.17 8.92 -35.15
CA ILE A 384 -78.58 9.37 -35.17
C ILE A 384 -78.82 10.79 -35.71
N SER A 385 -77.77 11.57 -36.01
CA SER A 385 -77.89 12.98 -36.45
C SER A 385 -77.26 13.23 -37.82
N GLU A 386 -77.91 14.04 -38.67
CA GLU A 386 -77.37 14.54 -39.96
C GLU A 386 -76.80 15.98 -39.91
N CYS A 387 -76.67 16.63 -38.74
CA CYS A 387 -76.08 17.98 -38.68
C CYS A 387 -75.26 18.29 -37.42
N GLU A 388 -74.25 19.14 -37.61
CA GLU A 388 -73.05 19.36 -36.80
C GLU A 388 -73.27 20.07 -35.45
N ARG A 389 -72.59 19.58 -34.40
CA ARG A 389 -72.24 20.39 -33.21
C ARG A 389 -70.73 20.59 -33.14
N GLN A 390 -70.31 21.85 -33.01
CA GLN A 390 -68.91 22.28 -32.93
C GLN A 390 -68.15 21.81 -31.66
N SER A 391 -68.84 21.32 -30.62
CA SER A 391 -68.21 21.00 -29.32
C SER A 391 -67.47 19.66 -29.25
N TYR A 392 -67.70 18.73 -30.18
CA TYR A 392 -67.11 17.37 -30.16
C TYR A 392 -65.95 17.17 -31.16
N GLN A 393 -65.49 18.23 -31.84
CA GLN A 393 -64.50 18.15 -32.92
C GLN A 393 -63.11 17.63 -32.48
N ARG A 394 -62.80 17.61 -31.18
CA ARG A 394 -61.48 17.17 -30.67
C ARG A 394 -61.31 15.65 -30.70
N LEU A 395 -62.36 14.88 -30.40
CA LEU A 395 -62.31 13.42 -30.33
C LEU A 395 -62.69 12.74 -31.65
N SER A 396 -63.42 13.43 -32.53
CA SER A 396 -63.87 12.89 -33.82
C SER A 396 -62.72 12.54 -34.78
N ARG A 397 -61.60 13.26 -34.70
CA ARG A 397 -60.41 13.05 -35.53
C ARG A 397 -59.55 11.85 -35.10
N ASN A 398 -59.84 11.28 -33.93
CA ASN A 398 -59.03 10.21 -33.33
C ASN A 398 -59.82 8.89 -33.20
N ILE A 399 -61.02 8.80 -33.78
CA ILE A 399 -61.79 7.55 -33.83
C ILE A 399 -61.54 6.86 -35.16
N PHE A 400 -61.02 5.64 -35.11
CA PHE A 400 -60.76 4.81 -36.27
C PHE A 400 -61.69 3.61 -36.28
N LYS A 401 -62.09 3.19 -37.48
CA LYS A 401 -62.91 2.01 -37.68
C LYS A 401 -62.13 0.97 -38.46
N TRP A 402 -62.27 -0.29 -38.07
CA TRP A 402 -61.72 -1.41 -38.80
C TRP A 402 -62.73 -2.56 -38.81
N LYS A 403 -62.57 -3.51 -39.74
CA LYS A 403 -63.47 -4.66 -39.87
C LYS A 403 -62.74 -5.94 -39.53
N ASP A 404 -63.36 -6.73 -38.67
CA ASP A 404 -63.03 -8.14 -38.46
C ASP A 404 -64.19 -8.99 -38.95
N LYS A 405 -63.99 -9.69 -40.07
CA LYS A 405 -65.05 -10.47 -40.75
C LYS A 405 -66.30 -9.61 -41.02
N ASP A 406 -67.42 -9.96 -40.41
CA ASP A 406 -68.72 -9.28 -40.54
C ASP A 406 -68.95 -8.20 -39.46
N CYS A 407 -67.99 -7.99 -38.55
CA CYS A 407 -68.10 -7.02 -37.46
C CYS A 407 -67.25 -5.78 -37.75
N GLU A 408 -67.84 -4.59 -37.58
CA GLU A 408 -67.11 -3.32 -37.63
C GLU A 408 -66.82 -2.87 -36.20
N HIS A 409 -65.55 -2.64 -35.91
CA HIS A 409 -65.06 -2.20 -34.61
C HIS A 409 -64.58 -0.76 -34.67
N SER A 410 -64.80 -0.03 -33.58
CA SER A 410 -64.29 1.34 -33.42
C SER A 410 -63.22 1.40 -32.32
N VAL A 411 -62.12 2.10 -32.57
CA VAL A 411 -61.09 2.41 -31.58
C VAL A 411 -60.93 3.92 -31.47
N VAL A 412 -60.63 4.41 -30.28
CA VAL A 412 -60.26 5.81 -30.05
C VAL A 412 -58.80 5.89 -29.64
N GLN A 413 -58.06 6.78 -30.30
CA GLN A 413 -56.67 7.05 -29.99
C GLN A 413 -56.56 8.22 -29.02
N VAL A 414 -56.02 7.95 -27.83
CA VAL A 414 -55.85 8.96 -26.76
C VAL A 414 -54.36 9.11 -26.46
N THR A 415 -53.90 10.35 -26.33
CA THR A 415 -52.51 10.62 -25.93
C THR A 415 -52.35 10.41 -24.43
N ARG A 416 -51.49 9.47 -24.03
CA ARG A 416 -51.14 9.17 -22.65
C ARG A 416 -49.62 9.24 -22.46
N PRO A 417 -49.08 10.33 -21.90
CA PRO A 417 -47.66 10.40 -21.59
C PRO A 417 -47.31 9.41 -20.48
N VAL A 418 -46.23 8.64 -20.65
CA VAL A 418 -45.70 7.79 -19.57
C VAL A 418 -45.15 8.68 -18.46
N LYS A 419 -45.91 8.80 -17.35
CA LYS A 419 -45.46 9.52 -16.15
C LYS A 419 -44.53 8.59 -15.36
N LEU A 420 -43.22 8.80 -15.46
CA LEU A 420 -42.24 8.13 -14.60
C LEU A 420 -42.43 8.62 -13.15
N ARG A 421 -42.47 7.67 -12.19
CA ARG A 421 -42.61 8.00 -10.76
C ARG A 421 -41.53 9.00 -10.32
N ARG A 422 -41.97 10.08 -9.67
CA ARG A 422 -41.10 11.14 -9.12
C ARG A 422 -40.64 10.86 -7.68
N THR A 423 -40.80 9.64 -7.18
CA THR A 423 -40.30 9.29 -5.85
C THR A 423 -38.80 9.60 -5.78
N PRO A 424 -38.36 10.50 -4.89
CA PRO A 424 -36.95 10.82 -4.74
C PRO A 424 -36.19 9.55 -4.39
N PHE A 425 -35.05 9.36 -5.07
CA PHE A 425 -34.19 8.19 -4.86
C PHE A 425 -33.81 8.09 -3.37
N ARG A 426 -34.30 7.04 -2.69
CA ARG A 426 -33.87 6.73 -1.33
C ARG A 426 -32.50 6.07 -1.40
N SER A 427 -31.46 6.84 -1.09
CA SER A 427 -30.08 6.35 -1.00
C SER A 427 -29.99 5.08 -0.14
N ARG A 428 -29.34 4.04 -0.66
CA ARG A 428 -29.01 2.81 0.07
C ARG A 428 -28.13 3.02 1.30
N GLN A 429 -27.51 4.20 1.48
CA GLN A 429 -26.80 4.54 2.72
C GLN A 429 -27.74 4.49 3.94
N SER A 430 -29.03 4.77 3.77
CA SER A 430 -30.05 4.61 4.82
C SER A 430 -30.36 3.15 5.16
N LEU A 431 -30.07 2.19 4.27
CA LEU A 431 -30.39 0.77 4.44
C LEU A 431 -29.18 -0.07 4.87
N ARG A 432 -27.94 0.39 4.62
CA ARG A 432 -26.70 -0.33 4.96
C ARG A 432 -25.95 0.17 6.18
N ALA A 433 -26.35 1.30 6.77
CA ALA A 433 -25.77 1.80 8.02
C ALA A 433 -25.89 0.81 9.20
N SER A 434 -26.74 -0.21 9.08
CA SER A 434 -26.92 -1.25 10.11
C SER A 434 -26.05 -2.50 9.96
N ILE A 435 -25.33 -2.73 8.84
CA ILE A 435 -24.66 -4.04 8.66
C ILE A 435 -23.15 -3.95 8.35
N ILE A 436 -22.62 -3.11 7.45
CA ILE A 436 -21.17 -3.20 7.12
C ILE A 436 -20.59 -1.86 6.62
N TYR A 437 -20.24 -0.94 7.53
CA TYR A 437 -19.15 0.03 7.27
C TYR A 437 -18.73 0.74 8.57
N LYS A 438 -17.52 0.47 9.07
CA LYS A 438 -16.80 1.36 10.00
C LYS A 438 -15.65 1.99 9.22
N GLY A 439 -15.95 3.04 8.47
CA GLY A 439 -14.96 3.96 7.90
C GLY A 439 -14.78 5.18 8.81
N PRO A 440 -13.66 5.93 8.71
CA PRO A 440 -13.36 7.02 9.63
C PRO A 440 -14.39 8.13 9.51
N VAL A 441 -14.88 8.58 10.67
CA VAL A 441 -15.80 9.71 10.81
C VAL A 441 -15.12 10.97 10.26
N GLN A 442 -15.64 11.52 9.17
CA GLN A 442 -15.30 12.87 8.75
C GLN A 442 -15.94 13.83 9.75
N ILE A 443 -15.10 14.48 10.56
CA ILE A 443 -15.49 15.63 11.37
C ILE A 443 -15.82 16.76 10.41
N LEU A 444 -17.11 16.98 10.17
CA LEU A 444 -17.62 18.20 9.57
C LEU A 444 -17.45 19.34 10.59
N THR A 445 -16.34 20.07 10.46
CA THR A 445 -16.20 21.41 11.03
C THR A 445 -17.26 22.32 10.42
N GLN A 446 -18.23 22.74 11.23
CA GLN A 446 -19.03 23.94 10.94
C GLN A 446 -18.29 25.19 11.45
N PRO A 447 -18.43 26.35 10.78
CA PRO A 447 -17.66 27.55 11.11
C PRO A 447 -18.17 28.21 12.40
N ALA A 448 -17.23 28.73 13.18
CA ALA A 448 -17.46 29.53 14.36
C ALA A 448 -18.25 30.82 14.02
N MET A 449 -19.33 31.06 14.75
CA MET A 449 -19.83 32.42 15.01
C MET A 449 -19.39 32.82 16.41
N GLU A 450 -18.66 33.93 16.49
CA GLU A 450 -18.31 34.61 17.74
C GLU A 450 -19.58 35.11 18.46
N PRO A 451 -19.66 34.99 19.81
CA PRO A 451 -20.63 35.73 20.59
C PRO A 451 -20.00 36.98 21.23
N THR A 452 -20.72 38.10 21.16
CA THR A 452 -20.49 39.31 21.97
C THR A 452 -21.10 39.12 23.36
N PRO A 453 -20.49 39.57 24.48
CA PRO A 453 -21.05 39.39 25.81
C PRO A 453 -21.75 40.66 26.32
N ALA A 454 -22.84 40.49 27.06
CA ALA A 454 -23.30 41.47 28.05
C ALA A 454 -24.12 40.80 29.17
N ALA A 455 -23.65 41.06 30.41
CA ALA A 455 -24.33 41.11 31.71
C ALA A 455 -25.17 39.88 32.18
N ALA A 456 -24.70 39.11 33.17
CA ALA A 456 -24.77 39.38 34.62
C ALA A 456 -26.21 39.29 35.19
N ASP A 457 -26.54 38.22 35.93
CA ASP A 457 -26.55 38.22 37.39
C ASP A 457 -27.26 36.98 37.99
N LEU A 458 -26.64 36.44 39.06
CA LEU A 458 -27.19 35.82 40.28
C LEU A 458 -28.14 34.59 40.10
N ILE A 459 -27.98 33.45 40.78
CA ILE A 459 -28.05 33.21 42.24
C ILE A 459 -27.55 31.77 42.53
N THR A 460 -26.76 31.62 43.60
CA THR A 460 -26.30 30.36 44.25
C THR A 460 -27.43 29.70 45.08
N PRO A 461 -27.44 28.38 45.41
CA PRO A 461 -26.69 27.98 46.62
C PRO A 461 -26.25 26.49 46.76
N SER A 462 -25.36 26.30 47.74
CA SER A 462 -25.25 25.19 48.71
C SER A 462 -24.69 23.81 48.34
N THR A 463 -23.47 23.60 48.86
CA THR A 463 -23.01 22.53 49.80
C THR A 463 -23.28 21.04 49.55
N ALA A 464 -22.14 20.34 49.52
CA ALA A 464 -21.79 19.13 50.25
C ALA A 464 -22.01 17.74 49.60
N SER A 465 -20.84 17.11 49.37
CA SER A 465 -20.45 15.70 49.55
C SER A 465 -21.09 14.58 48.71
N GLU A 466 -20.15 13.88 48.06
CA GLU A 466 -20.02 12.43 47.89
C GLU A 466 -20.57 11.73 46.64
N GLU A 467 -19.66 10.91 46.09
CA GLU A 467 -19.83 9.71 45.28
C GLU A 467 -20.40 9.80 43.86
N LYS A 468 -19.51 9.61 42.87
CA LYS A 468 -19.86 9.00 41.58
C LYS A 468 -18.89 7.89 41.21
N THR A 469 -19.43 6.68 41.36
CA THR A 469 -19.08 5.40 40.74
C THR A 469 -18.46 5.57 39.35
N ALA A 470 -17.18 5.20 39.23
CA ALA A 470 -16.50 5.07 37.94
C ALA A 470 -17.01 3.80 37.24
N ALA A 471 -17.50 3.97 36.00
CA ALA A 471 -17.80 2.85 35.12
C ALA A 471 -16.51 2.06 34.85
N GLU A 472 -16.52 0.75 35.12
CA GLU A 472 -15.40 -0.14 34.81
C GLU A 472 -15.17 -0.16 33.29
N PRO A 473 -13.91 0.03 32.82
CA PRO A 473 -13.60 -0.12 31.40
C PRO A 473 -13.84 -1.57 30.99
N CYS A 474 -14.54 -1.79 29.87
CA CYS A 474 -14.82 -3.13 29.36
C CYS A 474 -13.58 -3.69 28.63
N CYS A 475 -13.23 -4.96 28.87
CA CYS A 475 -12.12 -5.63 28.19
C CYS A 475 -12.38 -5.70 26.67
N VAL A 476 -11.46 -5.18 25.86
CA VAL A 476 -11.56 -5.12 24.39
C VAL A 476 -10.93 -6.33 23.69
N GLY A 477 -10.25 -7.22 24.42
CA GLY A 477 -9.70 -8.47 23.90
C GLY A 477 -8.63 -9.10 24.82
N LYS A 478 -8.12 -10.28 24.46
CA LYS A 478 -6.99 -10.92 25.13
C LYS A 478 -5.79 -11.01 24.18
N CYS A 479 -4.58 -10.90 24.72
CA CYS A 479 -3.35 -11.15 23.97
C CYS A 479 -2.41 -12.07 24.74
N LYS A 480 -1.50 -12.73 24.02
CA LYS A 480 -0.44 -13.57 24.59
C LYS A 480 0.91 -12.90 24.41
N ALA A 481 1.72 -12.81 25.46
CA ALA A 481 3.08 -12.29 25.35
C ALA A 481 3.97 -13.25 24.55
N LEU A 482 4.63 -12.72 23.52
CA LEU A 482 5.60 -13.42 22.68
C LEU A 482 7.04 -13.27 23.20
N TYR A 483 7.31 -12.22 23.97
CA TYR A 483 8.63 -11.91 24.50
C TYR A 483 8.50 -11.36 25.92
N ASN A 484 9.57 -11.49 26.71
CA ASN A 484 9.66 -10.86 28.02
C ASN A 484 9.76 -9.33 27.89
N PHE A 485 9.03 -8.59 28.71
CA PHE A 485 9.10 -7.13 28.81
C PHE A 485 9.30 -6.73 30.28
N THR A 486 10.32 -5.91 30.55
CA THR A 486 10.60 -5.41 31.90
C THR A 486 10.06 -3.98 32.01
N ALA A 487 9.24 -3.71 33.02
CA ALA A 487 8.72 -2.36 33.28
C ALA A 487 9.85 -1.47 33.82
N GLU A 488 10.12 -0.35 33.14
CA GLU A 488 11.14 0.63 33.51
C GLU A 488 10.51 1.90 34.12
N HIS A 489 9.22 2.14 33.85
CA HIS A 489 8.49 3.31 34.33
C HIS A 489 7.25 2.97 35.16
N ASN A 490 6.87 3.88 36.06
CA ASN A 490 5.64 3.76 36.84
C ASN A 490 4.42 3.78 35.91
N GLY A 491 3.63 2.70 35.94
CA GLY A 491 2.47 2.52 35.08
C GLY A 491 2.70 1.56 33.91
N GLU A 492 3.89 0.97 33.77
CA GLU A 492 4.16 -0.11 32.81
C GLU A 492 3.89 -1.50 33.41
N LEU A 493 3.45 -2.43 32.56
CA LEU A 493 3.12 -3.80 32.94
C LEU A 493 4.22 -4.75 32.46
N ALA A 494 4.96 -5.35 33.39
CA ALA A 494 5.97 -6.36 33.05
C ALA A 494 5.30 -7.64 32.50
N LEU A 495 5.87 -8.21 31.44
CA LEU A 495 5.37 -9.41 30.77
C LEU A 495 6.45 -10.50 30.74
N LYS A 496 6.04 -11.76 30.84
CA LYS A 496 6.86 -12.92 30.49
C LYS A 496 6.28 -13.63 29.28
N GLU A 497 7.14 -14.16 28.43
CA GLU A 497 6.73 -14.97 27.28
C GLU A 497 5.76 -16.07 27.73
N GLY A 498 4.58 -16.10 27.10
CA GLY A 498 3.49 -17.00 27.45
C GLY A 498 2.36 -16.38 28.28
N ASP A 499 2.56 -15.22 28.90
CA ASP A 499 1.54 -14.57 29.74
C ASP A 499 0.30 -14.18 28.93
N LEU A 500 -0.89 -14.34 29.52
CA LEU A 500 -2.18 -13.97 28.94
C LEU A 500 -2.68 -12.68 29.58
N VAL A 501 -2.81 -11.61 28.79
CA VAL A 501 -3.15 -10.26 29.24
C VAL A 501 -4.53 -9.88 28.75
N ASP A 502 -5.37 -9.36 29.64
CA ASP A 502 -6.65 -8.76 29.29
C ASP A 502 -6.42 -7.30 28.86
N VAL A 503 -6.74 -6.98 27.61
CA VAL A 503 -6.49 -5.68 26.98
C VAL A 503 -7.72 -4.79 27.16
N TYR A 504 -7.54 -3.58 27.71
CA TYR A 504 -8.61 -2.58 27.85
C TYR A 504 -8.50 -1.47 26.81
N THR A 505 -7.30 -1.14 26.33
CA THR A 505 -7.13 -0.10 25.31
C THR A 505 -5.94 -0.40 24.40
N LYS A 506 -6.15 -0.26 23.09
CA LYS A 506 -5.10 -0.35 22.07
C LYS A 506 -4.75 1.06 21.59
N GLY A 507 -3.69 1.66 22.13
CA GLY A 507 -3.26 2.99 21.73
C GLY A 507 -2.67 3.02 20.32
N GLU A 508 -2.90 4.11 19.59
CA GLU A 508 -2.38 4.30 18.21
C GLU A 508 -0.85 4.46 18.15
N THR A 509 -0.20 4.71 19.29
CA THR A 509 1.25 4.87 19.43
C THR A 509 2.01 3.54 19.58
N GLY A 510 1.32 2.40 19.52
CA GLY A 510 1.91 1.07 19.70
C GLY A 510 2.04 0.61 21.16
N TRP A 511 1.48 1.36 22.11
CA TRP A 511 1.37 0.98 23.52
C TRP A 511 -0.06 0.60 23.88
N TRP A 512 -0.23 -0.58 24.46
CA TRP A 512 -1.52 -1.10 24.91
C TRP A 512 -1.62 -1.02 26.42
N PHE A 513 -2.84 -0.93 26.93
CA PHE A 513 -3.14 -0.93 28.35
C PHE A 513 -3.94 -2.18 28.69
N GLY A 514 -3.48 -2.93 29.69
CA GLY A 514 -4.11 -4.19 30.09
C GLY A 514 -3.91 -4.53 31.55
N VAL A 515 -4.46 -5.67 31.96
CA VAL A 515 -4.24 -6.26 33.28
C VAL A 515 -3.67 -7.67 33.15
N LEU A 516 -2.68 -7.96 33.98
CA LEU A 516 -2.10 -9.29 34.16
C LEU A 516 -1.99 -9.56 35.66
N ASN A 517 -2.59 -10.66 36.14
CA ASN A 517 -2.57 -11.05 37.55
C ASN A 517 -2.99 -9.93 38.52
N GLY A 518 -3.97 -9.10 38.13
CA GLY A 518 -4.47 -7.97 38.92
C GLY A 518 -3.64 -6.69 38.84
N GLN A 519 -2.46 -6.71 38.20
CA GLN A 519 -1.64 -5.52 37.96
C GLN A 519 -2.01 -4.89 36.63
N LYS A 520 -2.29 -3.58 36.64
CA LYS A 520 -2.66 -2.80 35.45
C LYS A 520 -1.47 -1.97 34.99
N GLY A 521 -1.25 -1.90 33.68
CA GLY A 521 -0.21 -1.04 33.13
C GLY A 521 -0.11 -1.11 31.61
N HIS A 522 0.81 -0.30 31.09
CA HIS A 522 1.09 -0.19 29.68
C HIS A 522 2.18 -1.18 29.24
N PHE A 523 2.03 -1.76 28.06
CA PHE A 523 3.03 -2.64 27.45
C PHE A 523 3.05 -2.45 25.92
N PRO A 524 4.18 -2.70 25.25
CA PRO A 524 4.29 -2.51 23.80
C PRO A 524 3.52 -3.59 23.05
N SER A 525 2.72 -3.18 22.05
CA SER A 525 1.91 -4.09 21.23
C SER A 525 2.73 -5.06 20.39
N THR A 526 4.00 -4.72 20.12
CA THR A 526 4.93 -5.56 19.35
C THR A 526 5.44 -6.77 20.13
N TYR A 527 5.19 -6.83 21.45
CA TYR A 527 5.61 -7.92 22.34
C TYR A 527 4.52 -8.95 22.58
N VAL A 528 3.35 -8.76 21.97
CA VAL A 528 2.17 -9.60 22.19
C VAL A 528 1.51 -9.99 20.87
N GLU A 529 0.81 -11.11 20.88
CA GLU A 529 -0.05 -11.58 19.79
C GLU A 529 -1.52 -11.48 20.22
N ASP A 530 -2.37 -10.89 19.39
CA ASP A 530 -3.81 -10.86 19.62
C ASP A 530 -4.40 -12.27 19.55
N LEU A 531 -5.18 -12.66 20.57
CA LEU A 531 -5.90 -13.92 20.55
C LEU A 531 -7.28 -13.72 19.91
N PRO A 532 -7.68 -14.55 18.94
CA PRO A 532 -9.01 -14.48 18.36
C PRO A 532 -10.05 -14.78 19.46
N VAL A 533 -10.99 -13.86 19.65
CA VAL A 533 -12.10 -14.04 20.59
C VAL A 533 -13.03 -15.12 20.02
N LEU A 534 -12.85 -16.37 20.45
CA LEU A 534 -13.88 -17.38 20.34
C LEU A 534 -15.00 -16.95 21.29
N SER A 535 -16.06 -16.35 20.76
CA SER A 535 -17.27 -16.07 21.52
C SER A 535 -17.79 -17.38 22.10
N CYS A 536 -17.61 -17.56 23.40
CA CYS A 536 -18.28 -18.61 24.15
C CYS A 536 -19.78 -18.36 24.03
N ILE A 537 -20.46 -19.23 23.28
CA ILE A 537 -21.92 -19.34 23.31
C ILE A 537 -22.28 -19.71 24.75
N LYS A 538 -22.81 -18.74 25.51
CA LYS A 538 -23.53 -19.04 26.74
C LYS A 538 -24.83 -19.72 26.34
N SER A 539 -24.86 -21.04 26.48
CA SER A 539 -26.10 -21.80 26.63
C SER A 539 -26.58 -21.59 28.07
N SER A 540 -27.59 -20.74 28.24
CA SER A 540 -28.64 -20.96 29.24
C SER A 540 -29.91 -20.35 28.67
N ASP A 541 -30.92 -21.18 28.50
CA ASP A 541 -32.25 -21.00 29.10
C ASP A 541 -33.13 -22.18 28.66
N ALA A 542 -33.31 -23.08 29.62
CA ALA A 542 -34.52 -23.86 29.83
C ALA A 542 -35.19 -23.31 31.09
#